data_AF-A0AA88KAB6-F1
#
_entry.id   AF-A0AA88KAB6-F1
#
_cell.length_a   1.000
_cell.length_b   1.000
_cell.length_c   1.000
_cell.angle_alpha   90.00
_cell.angle_beta   90.00
_cell.angle_gamma   90.00
#
_symmetry.space_group_name_H-M   'P 1'
#
loop_
_entity.id
_entity.type
_entity.pdbx_description
1 polymer ?
#
loop_
_entity_poly.entity_id
_entity_poly.type
_entity_poly.pdbx_seq_one_letter_code
_entity_poly.pdbx_strand_id
1 'polypeptide(L)'
;MIYILSSFYDCNYSKHVKFTGYSTPQPVLSRFPMHMCHDATTIILMIFSICSIVCLIVMNVIFSIILSNSHVLNKAMFIVETPTFPIVMLTISELQLAIMYFIPESLVYVRSILHIVLSFVLIPMLFYSVPYFKRVENSIMSGVCFAKCLAPVGSLVSYFSNSSNERFLGLGLSFLPLALIIGGFFIGFVAMEIYTRMVVWSIRKDMMFNFDPTLSDTENIQRLEKESSFLVKDLEATKRMRSFEMFIKFSILNHSKIRGTQLHDRDLGIAIVKSMTNHKNFTQSNILCLAGILVAFFWEEEFNRFGFASAMLKRAFKTSLELYKISSIENESWKLRLLQNKHEELNVRLLTL
;
A
#
# COMPACT_ATOMS: atom_id res chain seq x y z
N MET A 1 -10.14 -2.59 21.73
CA MET A 1 -11.36 -1.80 21.94
C MET A 1 -12.57 -2.39 21.23
N ILE A 2 -12.47 -2.71 19.93
CA ILE A 2 -13.57 -3.33 19.15
C ILE A 2 -14.13 -4.60 19.81
N TYR A 3 -13.25 -5.47 20.36
CA TYR A 3 -13.69 -6.68 21.08
C TYR A 3 -14.58 -6.37 22.30
N ILE A 4 -14.32 -5.27 23.03
CA ILE A 4 -15.14 -4.91 24.19
C ILE A 4 -16.48 -4.39 23.70
N LEU A 5 -16.45 -3.47 22.74
CA LEU A 5 -17.62 -2.84 22.11
C LEU A 5 -18.54 -3.88 21.44
N SER A 6 -17.99 -4.97 20.92
CA SER A 6 -18.78 -6.05 20.32
C SER A 6 -19.57 -6.89 21.31
N SER A 7 -19.21 -6.88 22.59
CA SER A 7 -19.93 -7.63 23.62
C SER A 7 -21.37 -7.17 23.82
N PHE A 8 -21.70 -5.95 23.39
CA PHE A 8 -23.01 -5.32 23.61
C PHE A 8 -23.98 -5.47 22.43
N TYR A 9 -23.53 -6.01 21.29
CA TYR A 9 -24.40 -6.23 20.13
C TYR A 9 -24.32 -7.64 19.52
N ASP A 10 -23.41 -8.49 20.03
CA ASP A 10 -23.37 -9.91 19.69
C ASP A 10 -24.44 -10.70 20.46
N CYS A 11 -25.60 -10.88 19.82
CA CYS A 11 -26.75 -11.59 20.41
C CYS A 11 -26.79 -13.06 20.01
N ASN A 12 -27.06 -13.93 20.99
CA ASN A 12 -27.23 -15.35 20.75
C ASN A 12 -28.72 -15.68 20.58
N TYR A 13 -29.18 -15.68 19.34
CA TYR A 13 -30.56 -16.03 18.98
C TYR A 13 -30.91 -17.51 19.20
N SER A 14 -29.95 -18.37 19.52
CA SER A 14 -30.22 -19.78 19.83
C SER A 14 -30.57 -19.98 21.31
N LYS A 15 -30.14 -19.06 22.20
CA LYS A 15 -30.34 -19.16 23.64
C LYS A 15 -31.41 -18.17 24.10
N HIS A 16 -32.48 -18.70 24.69
CA HIS A 16 -33.57 -17.90 25.24
C HIS A 16 -33.69 -18.10 26.75
N VAL A 17 -33.84 -17.00 27.48
CA VAL A 17 -34.01 -17.00 28.95
C VAL A 17 -35.31 -16.27 29.29
N LYS A 18 -36.04 -16.76 30.29
CA LYS A 18 -37.23 -16.08 30.81
C LYS A 18 -36.78 -14.99 31.78
N PHE A 19 -37.27 -13.78 31.57
CA PHE A 19 -36.98 -12.62 32.41
C PHE A 19 -38.26 -12.12 33.06
N THR A 20 -38.13 -11.52 34.24
CA THR A 20 -39.25 -10.93 34.98
C THR A 20 -39.90 -9.82 34.16
N GLY A 21 -41.22 -9.89 33.97
CA GLY A 21 -41.99 -8.91 33.18
C GLY A 21 -42.24 -9.28 31.71
N TYR A 22 -41.71 -10.40 31.23
CA TYR A 22 -41.94 -10.89 29.87
C TYR A 22 -42.60 -12.27 29.89
N SER A 23 -43.68 -12.43 29.12
CA SER A 23 -44.40 -13.70 28.98
C SER A 23 -43.65 -14.71 28.08
N THR A 24 -42.88 -14.20 27.12
CA THR A 24 -42.09 -15.02 26.18
C THR A 24 -40.60 -14.99 26.50
N PRO A 25 -39.88 -16.12 26.32
CA PRO A 25 -38.42 -16.17 26.45
C PRO A 25 -37.75 -15.17 25.50
N GLN A 26 -36.77 -14.42 25.99
CA GLN A 26 -36.06 -13.42 25.20
C GLN A 26 -34.64 -13.87 24.84
N PRO A 27 -34.10 -13.47 23.68
CA PRO A 27 -32.72 -13.75 23.31
C PRO A 27 -31.77 -12.98 24.22
N VAL A 28 -30.62 -13.60 24.52
CA VAL A 28 -29.61 -13.04 25.43
C VAL A 28 -28.35 -12.64 24.68
N LEU A 29 -27.55 -11.75 25.28
CA LEU A 29 -26.22 -11.43 24.78
C LEU A 29 -25.33 -12.68 24.85
N SER A 30 -24.52 -12.90 23.81
CA SER A 30 -23.64 -14.06 23.68
C SER A 30 -22.65 -14.17 24.86
N ARG A 31 -22.08 -13.03 25.27
CA ARG A 31 -21.10 -12.95 26.36
C ARG A 31 -21.70 -12.70 27.74
N PHE A 32 -22.89 -12.10 27.78
CA PHE A 32 -23.58 -11.73 29.00
C PHE A 32 -24.95 -12.43 29.05
N PRO A 33 -24.99 -13.75 29.31
CA PRO A 33 -26.20 -14.55 29.16
C PRO A 33 -27.31 -14.21 30.17
N MET A 34 -27.01 -13.37 31.16
CA MET A 34 -27.96 -12.86 32.16
C MET A 34 -28.62 -11.55 31.73
N HIS A 35 -28.27 -11.00 30.58
CA HIS A 35 -28.81 -9.74 30.06
C HIS A 35 -29.54 -9.97 28.72
N MET A 36 -30.70 -9.35 28.57
CA MET A 36 -31.50 -9.40 27.36
C MET A 36 -30.82 -8.64 26.22
N CYS A 37 -30.87 -9.19 25.01
CA CYS A 37 -30.31 -8.53 23.83
C CYS A 37 -30.99 -7.19 23.52
N HIS A 38 -32.30 -7.07 23.76
CA HIS A 38 -33.12 -5.91 23.40
C HIS A 38 -33.64 -5.13 24.62
N ASP A 39 -32.93 -5.16 25.74
CA ASP A 39 -33.25 -4.26 26.85
C ASP A 39 -32.86 -2.81 26.54
N ALA A 40 -33.57 -1.83 27.12
CA ALA A 40 -33.31 -0.40 26.89
C ALA A 40 -31.86 -0.02 27.17
N THR A 41 -31.26 -0.58 28.23
CA THR A 41 -29.84 -0.35 28.58
C THR A 41 -28.89 -0.91 27.52
N THR A 42 -29.20 -2.09 26.99
CA THR A 42 -28.37 -2.77 25.98
C THR A 42 -28.49 -2.08 24.62
N ILE A 43 -29.68 -1.59 24.26
CA ILE A 43 -29.90 -0.81 23.04
C ILE A 43 -29.06 0.48 23.05
N ILE A 44 -29.01 1.20 24.18
CA ILE A 44 -28.18 2.40 24.31
C ILE A 44 -26.69 2.07 24.09
N LEU A 45 -26.20 0.99 24.69
CA LEU A 45 -24.81 0.54 24.53
C LEU A 45 -24.51 0.05 23.12
N MET A 46 -25.47 -0.58 22.44
CA MET A 46 -25.37 -0.98 21.04
C MET A 46 -25.22 0.24 20.12
N ILE A 47 -26.04 1.28 20.30
CA ILE A 47 -25.92 2.53 19.53
C ILE A 47 -24.56 3.18 19.77
N PHE A 48 -24.13 3.29 21.03
CA PHE A 48 -22.82 3.85 21.39
C PHE A 48 -21.66 3.06 20.74
N SER A 49 -21.77 1.73 20.70
CA SER A 49 -20.80 0.86 20.06
C SER A 49 -20.70 1.10 18.55
N ILE A 50 -21.84 1.20 17.86
CA ILE A 50 -21.89 1.51 16.43
C ILE A 50 -21.25 2.88 16.15
N CYS A 51 -21.63 3.91 16.91
CA CYS A 51 -21.02 5.24 16.80
C CYS A 51 -19.50 5.21 17.05
N SER A 52 -19.05 4.41 18.03
CA SER A 52 -17.62 4.25 18.34
C SER A 52 -16.85 3.58 17.21
N ILE A 53 -17.42 2.57 16.54
CA ILE A 53 -16.79 1.91 15.38
C ILE A 53 -16.68 2.91 14.21
N VAL A 54 -17.73 3.69 13.93
CA VAL A 54 -17.69 4.71 12.88
C VAL A 54 -16.63 5.77 13.19
N CYS A 55 -16.56 6.24 14.43
CA CYS A 55 -15.54 7.18 14.88
C CYS A 55 -14.12 6.59 14.72
N LEU A 56 -13.93 5.32 15.07
CA LEU A 56 -12.65 4.63 14.93
C LEU A 56 -12.18 4.56 13.47
N ILE A 57 -13.08 4.27 12.53
CA ILE A 57 -12.77 4.26 11.08
C ILE A 57 -12.27 5.63 10.64
N VAL A 58 -12.95 6.72 11.04
CA VAL A 58 -12.52 8.09 10.71
C VAL A 58 -11.15 8.41 11.31
N MET A 59 -10.94 8.06 12.58
CA MET A 59 -9.68 8.28 13.26
C MET A 59 -8.52 7.52 12.61
N ASN A 60 -8.76 6.31 12.12
CA ASN A 60 -7.76 5.53 11.41
C ASN A 60 -7.37 6.13 10.05
N VAL A 61 -8.32 6.72 9.32
CA VAL A 61 -8.00 7.45 8.10
C VAL A 61 -7.06 8.62 8.41
N ILE A 62 -7.38 9.41 9.44
CA ILE A 62 -6.54 10.54 9.88
C ILE A 62 -5.16 10.05 10.33
N PHE A 63 -5.11 9.01 11.15
CA PHE A 63 -3.88 8.42 11.65
C PHE A 63 -3.00 7.88 10.52
N SER A 64 -3.59 7.24 9.51
CA SER A 64 -2.87 6.72 8.36
C SER A 64 -2.24 7.84 7.53
N ILE A 65 -2.92 8.98 7.39
CA ILE A 65 -2.37 10.16 6.69
C ILE A 65 -1.17 10.73 7.47
N ILE A 66 -1.28 10.84 8.79
CA ILE A 66 -0.25 11.43 9.65
C ILE A 66 0.98 10.51 9.77
N LEU A 67 0.77 9.20 9.97
CA LEU A 67 1.84 8.25 10.19
C LEU A 67 2.57 7.86 8.91
N SER A 68 1.93 8.01 7.74
CA SER A 68 2.54 7.64 6.46
C SER A 68 3.79 8.45 6.20
N ASN A 69 4.94 7.79 6.32
CA ASN A 69 6.22 8.38 6.01
C ASN A 69 6.52 8.25 4.52
N SER A 70 6.53 9.38 3.82
CA SER A 70 6.86 9.48 2.39
C SER A 70 8.28 9.99 2.13
N HIS A 71 9.06 10.28 3.17
CA HIS A 71 10.41 10.81 2.99
C HIS A 71 11.38 9.73 2.53
N VAL A 72 11.90 9.87 1.31
CA VAL A 72 12.66 8.81 0.64
C VAL A 72 14.03 8.56 1.27
N LEU A 73 14.67 9.57 1.87
CA LEU A 73 15.93 9.35 2.60
C LEU A 73 15.74 8.77 4.00
N ASN A 74 14.50 8.58 4.46
CA ASN A 74 14.30 7.99 5.78
C ASN A 74 14.74 6.52 5.75
N LYS A 75 15.41 6.05 6.81
CA LYS A 75 15.84 4.65 6.95
C LYS A 75 14.73 3.75 7.49
N ALA A 76 13.58 4.31 7.88
CA ALA A 76 12.43 3.57 8.34
C ALA A 76 11.97 2.51 7.30
N MET A 77 11.35 1.45 7.80
CA MET A 77 10.66 0.49 6.95
C MET A 77 9.30 1.06 6.51
N PHE A 78 8.78 0.55 5.40
CA PHE A 78 7.47 0.87 4.84
C PHE A 78 7.33 2.34 4.43
N ILE A 79 8.27 2.84 3.62
CA ILE A 79 8.19 4.19 3.05
C ILE A 79 7.14 4.16 1.94
N VAL A 80 6.08 4.95 2.10
CA VAL A 80 4.91 4.91 1.22
C VAL A 80 4.90 6.12 0.30
N GLU A 81 4.62 5.88 -0.98
CA GLU A 81 4.42 6.97 -1.95
C GLU A 81 3.12 7.71 -1.68
N THR A 82 2.01 6.98 -1.52
CA THR A 82 0.70 7.54 -1.20
C THR A 82 0.05 6.75 -0.06
N PRO A 83 -0.64 7.42 0.88
CA PRO A 83 -1.27 6.76 2.02
C PRO A 83 -2.53 5.96 1.63
N THR A 84 -2.96 6.03 0.37
CA THR A 84 -4.23 5.48 -0.12
C THR A 84 -4.37 3.97 0.13
N PHE A 85 -3.34 3.18 -0.16
CA PHE A 85 -3.41 1.74 0.05
C PHE A 85 -3.48 1.36 1.55
N PRO A 86 -2.59 1.87 2.44
CA PRO A 86 -2.71 1.65 3.87
C PRO A 86 -4.08 2.04 4.44
N ILE A 87 -4.64 3.19 4.01
CA ILE A 87 -5.97 3.64 4.42
C ILE A 87 -7.03 2.59 4.06
N VAL A 88 -7.09 2.17 2.78
CA VAL A 88 -8.10 1.19 2.34
C VAL A 88 -7.92 -0.16 3.03
N MET A 89 -6.68 -0.61 3.23
CA MET A 89 -6.38 -1.86 3.94
C MET A 89 -6.88 -1.83 5.39
N LEU A 90 -6.63 -0.75 6.11
CA LEU A 90 -7.07 -0.58 7.50
C LEU A 90 -8.59 -0.46 7.59
N THR A 91 -9.20 0.38 6.75
CA THR A 91 -10.66 0.53 6.69
C THR A 91 -11.36 -0.79 6.37
N ILE A 92 -10.87 -1.57 5.40
CA ILE A 92 -11.43 -2.90 5.10
C ILE A 92 -11.25 -3.85 6.29
N SER A 93 -10.12 -3.79 6.99
CA SER A 93 -9.87 -4.63 8.17
C SER A 93 -10.83 -4.32 9.32
N GLU A 94 -11.15 -3.05 9.54
CA GLU A 94 -12.12 -2.64 10.55
C GLU A 94 -13.55 -2.97 10.15
N LEU A 95 -13.91 -2.76 8.89
CA LEU A 95 -15.22 -3.14 8.37
C LEU A 95 -15.44 -4.65 8.51
N GLN A 96 -14.43 -5.45 8.21
CA GLN A 96 -14.43 -6.89 8.44
C GLN A 96 -14.67 -7.25 9.90
N LEU A 97 -13.96 -6.60 10.83
CA LEU A 97 -14.19 -6.80 12.27
C LEU A 97 -15.62 -6.42 12.67
N ALA A 98 -16.16 -5.32 12.14
CA ALA A 98 -17.55 -4.92 12.42
C ALA A 98 -18.56 -5.96 11.90
N ILE A 99 -18.37 -6.44 10.65
CA ILE A 99 -19.21 -7.48 10.02
C ILE A 99 -19.19 -8.78 10.82
N MET A 100 -18.02 -9.19 11.33
CA MET A 100 -17.86 -10.42 12.11
C MET A 100 -18.81 -10.48 13.30
N TYR A 101 -19.05 -9.35 13.96
CA TYR A 101 -19.93 -9.29 15.13
C TYR A 101 -21.38 -8.94 14.78
N PHE A 102 -21.64 -8.35 13.62
CA PHE A 102 -23.00 -8.00 13.19
C PHE A 102 -23.80 -9.21 12.70
N ILE A 103 -23.13 -10.15 12.02
CA ILE A 103 -23.76 -11.38 11.53
C ILE A 103 -23.88 -12.37 12.69
N PRO A 104 -24.99 -13.09 12.91
CA PRO A 104 -25.12 -14.07 13.99
C PRO A 104 -24.26 -15.33 13.80
N GLU A 105 -24.01 -16.06 14.89
CA GLU A 105 -23.17 -17.27 14.89
C GLU A 105 -23.73 -18.41 14.02
N SER A 106 -25.05 -18.47 13.85
CA SER A 106 -25.68 -19.44 12.94
C SER A 106 -25.25 -19.27 11.48
N LEU A 107 -24.73 -18.10 11.11
CA LEU A 107 -24.30 -17.72 9.77
C LEU A 107 -22.78 -17.52 9.67
N VAL A 108 -21.98 -18.29 10.41
CA VAL A 108 -20.50 -18.22 10.38
C VAL A 108 -19.91 -18.41 8.98
N TYR A 109 -20.53 -19.21 8.12
CA TYR A 109 -20.09 -19.35 6.73
C TYR A 109 -20.24 -18.03 5.93
N VAL A 110 -21.31 -17.26 6.18
CA VAL A 110 -21.54 -15.95 5.55
C VAL A 110 -20.45 -14.96 5.97
N ARG A 111 -20.10 -14.94 7.26
CA ARG A 111 -18.97 -14.13 7.78
C ARG A 111 -17.71 -14.43 6.99
N SER A 112 -17.37 -15.71 6.84
CA SER A 112 -16.16 -16.15 6.12
C SER A 112 -16.17 -15.74 4.64
N ILE A 113 -17.30 -15.87 3.95
CA ILE A 113 -17.44 -15.45 2.53
C ILE A 113 -17.21 -13.94 2.38
N LEU A 114 -17.84 -13.11 3.22
CA LEU A 114 -17.67 -11.66 3.16
C LEU A 114 -16.23 -11.24 3.44
N HIS A 115 -15.56 -11.90 4.40
CA HIS A 115 -14.14 -11.66 4.67
C HIS A 115 -13.26 -12.00 3.46
N ILE A 116 -13.53 -13.11 2.76
CA ILE A 116 -12.81 -13.48 1.54
C ILE A 116 -13.00 -12.41 0.47
N VAL A 117 -14.26 -12.05 0.16
CA VAL A 117 -14.59 -11.06 -0.89
C VAL A 117 -13.92 -9.71 -0.62
N LEU A 118 -14.06 -9.19 0.60
CA LEU A 118 -13.47 -7.91 0.98
C LEU A 118 -11.93 -7.96 0.96
N SER A 119 -11.31 -9.07 1.37
CA SER A 119 -9.85 -9.23 1.32
C SER A 119 -9.33 -9.38 -0.10
N PHE A 120 -10.10 -10.03 -0.98
CA PHE A 120 -9.73 -10.25 -2.37
C PHE A 120 -9.60 -8.93 -3.13
N VAL A 121 -10.44 -7.93 -2.84
CA VAL A 121 -10.35 -6.58 -3.45
C VAL A 121 -9.01 -5.89 -3.18
N LEU A 122 -8.35 -6.19 -2.05
CA LEU A 122 -7.05 -5.60 -1.72
C LEU A 122 -5.91 -6.10 -2.63
N ILE A 123 -6.02 -7.31 -3.17
CA ILE A 123 -4.96 -7.91 -4.01
C ILE A 123 -4.77 -7.12 -5.32
N PRO A 124 -5.78 -6.94 -6.19
CA PRO A 124 -5.60 -6.16 -7.41
C PRO A 124 -5.25 -4.71 -7.11
N MET A 125 -5.77 -4.13 -6.02
CA MET A 125 -5.40 -2.78 -5.61
C MET A 125 -3.93 -2.68 -5.22
N LEU A 126 -3.37 -3.67 -4.50
CA LEU A 126 -1.96 -3.71 -4.15
C LEU A 126 -1.08 -3.88 -5.40
N PHE A 127 -1.42 -4.81 -6.29
CA PHE A 127 -0.69 -5.02 -7.53
C PHE A 127 -0.81 -3.82 -8.46
N TYR A 128 -1.88 -3.03 -8.36
CA TYR A 128 -2.06 -1.79 -9.10
C TYR A 128 -1.23 -0.63 -8.52
N SER A 129 -1.29 -0.42 -7.21
CA SER A 129 -0.70 0.75 -6.55
C SER A 129 0.78 0.59 -6.21
N VAL A 130 1.23 -0.63 -5.91
CA VAL A 130 2.61 -0.96 -5.47
C VAL A 130 3.15 0.12 -4.51
N PRO A 131 2.51 0.31 -3.34
CA PRO A 131 2.55 1.57 -2.60
C PRO A 131 3.92 1.91 -2.02
N TYR A 132 4.77 0.92 -1.74
CA TYR A 132 6.06 1.15 -1.07
C TYR A 132 7.21 1.39 -2.04
N PHE A 133 8.19 2.21 -1.66
CA PHE A 133 9.38 2.45 -2.47
C PHE A 133 10.32 1.24 -2.53
N LYS A 134 10.35 0.39 -1.49
CA LYS A 134 11.19 -0.83 -1.50
C LYS A 134 10.40 -2.02 -2.01
N ARG A 135 10.98 -2.78 -2.95
CA ARG A 135 10.36 -4.00 -3.50
C ARG A 135 10.00 -5.02 -2.41
N VAL A 136 10.93 -5.30 -1.50
CA VAL A 136 10.73 -6.30 -0.42
C VAL A 136 9.54 -5.91 0.47
N GLU A 137 9.34 -4.62 0.75
CA GLU A 137 8.21 -4.14 1.55
C GLU A 137 6.86 -4.39 0.85
N ASN A 138 6.79 -4.20 -0.48
CA ASN A 138 5.62 -4.58 -1.27
C ASN A 138 5.40 -6.10 -1.26
N SER A 139 6.46 -6.91 -1.33
CA SER A 139 6.37 -8.38 -1.26
C SER A 139 5.84 -8.85 0.09
N ILE A 140 6.32 -8.27 1.20
CA ILE A 140 5.79 -8.54 2.55
C ILE A 140 4.31 -8.18 2.62
N MET A 141 3.93 -6.99 2.14
CA MET A 141 2.53 -6.57 2.17
C MET A 141 1.62 -7.46 1.31
N SER A 142 2.11 -7.93 0.16
CA SER A 142 1.40 -8.91 -0.67
C SER A 142 1.18 -10.22 0.08
N GLY A 143 2.20 -10.72 0.77
CA GLY A 143 2.06 -11.88 1.64
C GLY A 143 0.96 -11.68 2.69
N VAL A 144 0.92 -10.52 3.35
CA VAL A 144 -0.14 -10.20 4.33
C VAL A 144 -1.53 -10.20 3.69
N CYS A 145 -1.69 -9.61 2.50
CA CYS A 145 -2.98 -9.60 1.79
C CYS A 145 -3.46 -11.00 1.40
N PHE A 146 -2.57 -11.85 0.89
CA PHE A 146 -2.92 -13.24 0.54
C PHE A 146 -3.23 -14.07 1.78
N ALA A 147 -2.43 -13.93 2.85
CA ALA A 147 -2.69 -14.58 4.13
C ALA A 147 -4.07 -14.18 4.69
N LYS A 148 -4.41 -12.90 4.63
CA LYS A 148 -5.71 -12.36 5.04
C LYS A 148 -6.88 -12.92 4.21
N CYS A 149 -6.67 -13.15 2.92
CA CYS A 149 -7.66 -13.75 2.03
C CYS A 149 -7.86 -15.25 2.30
N LEU A 150 -6.80 -15.99 2.61
CA LEU A 150 -6.83 -17.44 2.80
C LEU A 150 -7.20 -17.87 4.22
N ALA A 151 -6.94 -17.05 5.24
CA ALA A 151 -7.35 -17.32 6.63
C ALA A 151 -8.84 -17.73 6.78
N PRO A 152 -9.83 -16.95 6.29
CA PRO A 152 -11.25 -17.31 6.40
C PRO A 152 -11.66 -18.56 5.61
N VAL A 153 -10.87 -18.99 4.62
CA VAL A 153 -11.12 -20.25 3.90
C VAL A 153 -11.02 -21.44 4.85
N GLY A 154 -10.09 -21.41 5.81
CA GLY A 154 -9.96 -22.47 6.81
C GLY A 154 -11.21 -22.61 7.68
N SER A 155 -11.78 -21.49 8.12
CA SER A 155 -13.05 -21.48 8.88
C SER A 155 -14.22 -22.00 8.05
N LEU A 156 -14.27 -21.65 6.76
CA LEU A 156 -15.30 -22.12 5.83
C LEU A 156 -15.20 -23.65 5.62
N VAL A 157 -14.00 -24.16 5.37
CA VAL A 157 -13.74 -25.60 5.24
C VAL A 157 -14.10 -26.31 6.53
N SER A 158 -13.74 -25.76 7.70
CA SER A 158 -14.06 -26.35 8.99
C SER A 158 -15.57 -26.45 9.22
N TYR A 159 -16.34 -25.44 8.81
CA TYR A 159 -17.80 -25.44 8.94
C TYR A 159 -18.46 -26.55 8.11
N PHE A 160 -18.02 -26.75 6.86
CA PHE A 160 -18.62 -27.76 5.98
C PHE A 160 -18.12 -29.18 6.24
N SER A 161 -16.84 -29.34 6.63
CA SER A 161 -16.25 -30.66 6.85
C SER A 161 -16.63 -31.28 8.20
N ASN A 162 -16.91 -30.46 9.23
CA ASN A 162 -17.27 -30.93 10.56
C ASN A 162 -18.76 -30.72 10.88
N SER A 163 -19.66 -31.11 9.97
CA SER A 163 -21.12 -30.97 10.16
C SER A 163 -21.65 -31.79 11.34
N SER A 164 -20.98 -32.90 11.68
CA SER A 164 -21.33 -33.77 12.81
C SER A 164 -20.74 -33.31 14.16
N ASN A 165 -20.01 -32.18 14.16
CA ASN A 165 -19.36 -31.59 15.33
C ASN A 165 -18.46 -32.58 16.12
N GLU A 166 -17.71 -33.40 15.37
CA GLU A 166 -16.74 -34.33 15.94
C GLU A 166 -15.56 -33.55 16.55
N ARG A 167 -15.22 -33.86 17.80
CA ARG A 167 -14.21 -33.10 18.56
C ARG A 167 -12.80 -33.23 17.97
N PHE A 168 -12.39 -34.44 17.57
CA PHE A 168 -11.04 -34.68 17.04
C PHE A 168 -10.85 -34.00 15.68
N LEU A 169 -11.83 -34.13 14.79
CA LEU A 169 -11.83 -33.48 13.49
C LEU A 169 -11.84 -31.94 13.65
N GLY A 170 -12.70 -31.42 14.52
CA GLY A 170 -12.78 -29.99 14.81
C GLY A 170 -11.48 -29.40 15.36
N LEU A 171 -10.79 -30.13 16.24
CA LEU A 171 -9.49 -29.71 16.77
C LEU A 171 -8.42 -29.67 15.67
N GLY A 172 -8.36 -30.69 14.79
CA GLY A 172 -7.44 -30.68 13.65
C GLY A 172 -7.70 -29.51 12.70
N LEU A 173 -8.98 -29.26 12.37
CA LEU A 173 -9.40 -28.17 11.49
C LEU A 173 -9.16 -26.78 12.10
N SER A 174 -9.06 -26.66 13.42
CA SER A 174 -8.71 -25.38 14.06
C SER A 174 -7.31 -24.86 13.71
N PHE A 175 -6.39 -25.73 13.30
CA PHE A 175 -5.05 -25.36 12.82
C PHE A 175 -5.00 -25.04 11.32
N LEU A 176 -6.04 -25.39 10.56
CA LEU A 176 -6.10 -25.17 9.13
C LEU A 176 -5.98 -23.68 8.75
N PRO A 177 -6.68 -22.73 9.41
CA PRO A 177 -6.48 -21.30 9.15
C PRO A 177 -5.02 -20.84 9.33
N LEU A 178 -4.31 -21.36 10.34
CA LEU A 178 -2.90 -21.01 10.57
C LEU A 178 -1.99 -21.51 9.43
N ALA A 179 -2.20 -22.75 8.99
CA ALA A 179 -1.47 -23.29 7.83
C ALA A 179 -1.74 -22.48 6.55
N LEU A 180 -3.00 -22.09 6.32
CA LEU A 180 -3.40 -21.27 5.17
C LEU A 180 -2.85 -19.84 5.23
N ILE A 181 -2.73 -19.25 6.42
CA ILE A 181 -2.08 -17.94 6.64
C ILE A 181 -0.62 -18.02 6.20
N ILE A 182 0.12 -19.03 6.67
CA ILE A 182 1.54 -19.20 6.35
C ILE A 182 1.73 -19.47 4.86
N GLY A 183 0.97 -20.42 4.30
CA GLY A 183 1.03 -20.74 2.86
C GLY A 183 0.67 -19.55 1.99
N GLY A 184 -0.40 -18.83 2.35
CA GLY A 184 -0.83 -17.61 1.68
C GLY A 184 0.20 -16.51 1.70
N PHE A 185 0.88 -16.32 2.84
CA PHE A 185 1.96 -15.35 2.94
C PHE A 185 3.08 -15.61 1.94
N PHE A 186 3.57 -16.85 1.85
CA PHE A 186 4.64 -17.20 0.92
C PHE A 186 4.21 -17.08 -0.55
N ILE A 187 2.99 -17.52 -0.88
CA ILE A 187 2.43 -17.38 -2.24
C ILE A 187 2.37 -15.90 -2.64
N GLY A 188 1.79 -15.05 -1.78
CA GLY A 188 1.67 -13.62 -2.05
C GLY A 188 3.02 -12.92 -2.14
N PHE A 189 3.98 -13.29 -1.27
CA PHE A 189 5.33 -12.75 -1.28
C PHE A 189 6.06 -13.07 -2.58
N VAL A 190 6.08 -14.35 -2.99
CA VAL A 190 6.75 -14.80 -4.22
C VAL A 190 6.08 -14.19 -5.45
N ALA A 191 4.74 -14.13 -5.50
CA ALA A 191 4.01 -13.54 -6.61
C ALA A 191 4.39 -12.07 -6.86
N MET A 192 4.44 -11.26 -5.80
CA MET A 192 4.81 -9.85 -5.91
C MET A 192 6.30 -9.66 -6.25
N GLU A 193 7.18 -10.51 -5.72
CA GLU A 193 8.61 -10.48 -6.04
C GLU A 193 8.85 -10.81 -7.54
N ILE A 194 8.17 -11.82 -8.07
CA ILE A 194 8.23 -12.18 -9.50
C ILE A 194 7.66 -11.03 -10.34
N TYR A 195 6.48 -10.51 -9.99
CA TYR A 195 5.83 -9.40 -10.71
C TYR A 195 6.74 -8.17 -10.84
N THR A 196 7.22 -7.65 -9.70
CA THR A 196 8.06 -6.45 -9.69
C THR A 196 9.41 -6.67 -10.38
N ARG A 197 10.02 -7.86 -10.27
CA ARG A 197 11.25 -8.19 -10.99
C ARG A 197 11.04 -8.23 -12.51
N MET A 198 9.96 -8.83 -12.98
CA MET A 198 9.65 -8.90 -14.41
C MET A 198 9.45 -7.50 -15.00
N VAL A 199 8.69 -6.64 -14.30
CA VAL A 199 8.44 -5.25 -14.73
C VAL A 199 9.74 -4.46 -14.85
N VAL A 200 10.57 -4.46 -13.80
CA VAL A 200 11.85 -3.73 -13.79
C VAL A 200 12.81 -4.29 -14.84
N TRP A 201 12.90 -5.62 -14.96
CA TRP A 201 13.78 -6.27 -15.93
C TRP A 201 13.37 -5.95 -17.37
N SER A 202 12.07 -5.93 -17.65
CA SER A 202 11.54 -5.61 -18.98
C SER A 202 11.92 -4.19 -19.40
N ILE A 203 11.76 -3.20 -18.52
CA ILE A 203 12.13 -1.81 -18.79
C ILE A 203 13.64 -1.64 -18.91
N ARG A 204 14.42 -2.30 -18.04
CA ARG A 204 15.88 -2.28 -18.10
C ARG A 204 16.39 -2.87 -19.41
N LYS A 205 15.81 -3.98 -19.88
CA LYS A 205 16.18 -4.62 -21.15
C LYS A 205 15.99 -3.66 -22.32
N ASP A 206 14.88 -2.92 -22.34
CA ASP A 206 14.59 -1.96 -23.41
C ASP A 206 15.61 -0.80 -23.41
N MET A 207 16.05 -0.35 -22.23
CA MET A 207 17.09 0.70 -22.10
C MET A 207 18.47 0.23 -22.52
N MET A 208 18.83 -1.00 -22.15
CA MET A 208 20.15 -1.57 -22.44
C MET A 208 20.28 -2.08 -23.88
N PHE A 209 19.18 -2.16 -24.64
CA PHE A 209 19.21 -2.70 -26.00
C PHE A 209 20.16 -1.94 -26.93
N ASN A 210 20.33 -0.64 -26.72
CA ASN A 210 21.19 0.23 -27.54
C ASN A 210 22.61 0.42 -26.97
N PHE A 211 22.96 -0.31 -25.91
CA PHE A 211 24.28 -0.18 -25.29
C PHE A 211 25.31 -0.91 -26.13
N ASP A 212 26.38 -0.19 -26.47
CA ASP A 212 27.50 -0.76 -27.20
C ASP A 212 28.53 -1.24 -26.17
N PRO A 213 28.87 -2.55 -26.14
CA PRO A 213 29.87 -3.08 -25.22
C PRO A 213 31.28 -2.53 -25.48
N THR A 214 31.53 -1.88 -26.62
CA THR A 214 32.81 -1.27 -26.95
C THR A 214 32.97 0.15 -26.40
N LEU A 215 31.86 0.82 -26.04
CA LEU A 215 31.84 2.17 -25.49
C LEU A 215 32.00 2.15 -23.97
N SER A 216 32.51 3.25 -23.43
CA SER A 216 32.55 3.45 -21.98
C SER A 216 31.12 3.59 -21.40
N ASP A 217 30.95 3.23 -20.13
CA ASP A 217 29.67 3.38 -19.41
C ASP A 217 29.12 4.82 -19.51
N THR A 218 30.00 5.84 -19.46
CA THR A 218 29.64 7.26 -19.60
C THR A 218 29.11 7.60 -20.99
N GLU A 219 29.75 7.10 -22.06
CA GLU A 219 29.30 7.32 -23.44
C GLU A 219 27.96 6.64 -23.70
N ASN A 220 27.77 5.43 -23.16
CA ASN A 220 26.50 4.71 -23.22
C ASN A 220 25.38 5.47 -22.50
N ILE A 221 25.64 6.10 -21.34
CA ILE A 221 24.68 6.99 -20.67
C ILE A 221 24.33 8.19 -21.56
N GLN A 222 25.32 8.87 -22.14
CA GLN A 222 25.07 10.04 -22.99
C GLN A 222 24.26 9.69 -24.23
N ARG A 223 24.50 8.50 -24.81
CA ARG A 223 23.70 7.98 -25.91
C ARG A 223 22.26 7.70 -25.46
N LEU A 224 22.09 7.05 -24.30
CA LEU A 224 20.79 6.80 -23.71
C LEU A 224 20.03 8.10 -23.46
N GLU A 225 20.68 9.15 -22.96
CA GLU A 225 20.06 10.47 -22.73
C GLU A 225 19.53 11.09 -24.04
N LYS A 226 20.24 10.92 -25.16
CA LYS A 226 19.79 11.38 -26.48
C LYS A 226 18.62 10.54 -27.00
N GLU A 227 18.64 9.24 -26.80
CA GLU A 227 17.65 8.30 -27.33
C GLU A 227 16.42 8.12 -26.42
N SER A 228 16.50 8.46 -25.13
CA SER A 228 15.44 8.19 -24.15
C SER A 228 14.14 8.95 -24.44
N SER A 229 14.23 10.04 -25.20
CA SER A 229 13.08 10.76 -25.76
C SER A 229 12.20 9.88 -26.63
N PHE A 230 12.83 9.03 -27.45
CA PHE A 230 12.15 8.07 -28.30
C PHE A 230 11.62 6.91 -27.46
N LEU A 231 12.41 6.40 -26.52
CA LEU A 231 12.02 5.32 -25.61
C LEU A 231 10.77 5.69 -24.80
N VAL A 232 10.67 6.91 -24.27
CA VAL A 232 9.47 7.36 -23.54
C VAL A 232 8.25 7.43 -24.45
N LYS A 233 8.40 7.89 -25.70
CA LYS A 233 7.29 7.89 -26.68
C LYS A 233 6.84 6.48 -27.03
N ASP A 234 7.77 5.53 -27.14
CA ASP A 234 7.46 4.12 -27.39
C ASP A 234 6.72 3.48 -26.19
N LEU A 235 7.16 3.77 -24.97
CA LEU A 235 6.47 3.34 -23.74
C LEU A 235 5.06 3.93 -23.61
N GLU A 236 4.87 5.17 -24.06
CA GLU A 236 3.56 5.81 -24.14
C GLU A 236 2.67 5.12 -25.18
N ALA A 237 3.19 4.89 -26.40
CA ALA A 237 2.48 4.21 -27.48
C ALA A 237 2.08 2.77 -27.12
N THR A 238 2.96 2.04 -26.43
CA THR A 238 2.72 0.67 -25.97
C THR A 238 1.91 0.57 -24.68
N LYS A 239 1.50 1.70 -24.09
CA LYS A 239 0.77 1.78 -22.79
C LYS A 239 1.53 1.15 -21.63
N ARG A 240 2.88 1.13 -21.69
CA ARG A 240 3.77 0.58 -20.65
C ARG A 240 4.26 1.63 -19.66
N MET A 241 3.71 2.85 -19.69
CA MET A 241 4.06 3.95 -18.79
C MET A 241 4.03 3.59 -17.30
N ARG A 242 3.10 2.73 -16.87
CA ARG A 242 3.05 2.27 -15.48
C ARG A 242 4.23 1.37 -15.10
N SER A 243 4.74 0.58 -16.05
CA SER A 243 5.96 -0.21 -15.84
C SER A 243 7.17 0.71 -15.67
N PHE A 244 7.20 1.78 -16.44
CA PHE A 244 8.23 2.82 -16.34
C PHE A 244 8.14 3.62 -15.04
N GLU A 245 6.94 3.97 -14.58
CA GLU A 245 6.71 4.57 -13.26
C GLU A 245 7.27 3.69 -12.15
N MET A 246 6.96 2.39 -12.15
CA MET A 246 7.53 1.43 -11.20
C MET A 246 9.05 1.33 -11.31
N PHE A 247 9.61 1.35 -12.53
CA PHE A 247 11.06 1.36 -12.72
C PHE A 247 11.70 2.58 -12.05
N ILE A 248 11.24 3.80 -12.38
CA ILE A 248 11.77 5.03 -11.77
C ILE A 248 11.62 4.97 -10.26
N LYS A 249 10.46 4.57 -9.75
CA LYS A 249 10.21 4.41 -8.30
C LYS A 249 11.25 3.52 -7.62
N PHE A 250 11.52 2.34 -8.18
CA PHE A 250 12.49 1.41 -7.61
C PHE A 250 13.93 1.88 -7.80
N SER A 251 14.26 2.59 -8.89
CA SER A 251 15.59 3.15 -9.12
C SER A 251 16.01 4.18 -8.08
N ILE A 252 15.06 4.82 -7.38
CA ILE A 252 15.36 5.82 -6.36
C ILE A 252 16.11 5.22 -5.15
N LEU A 253 15.70 4.04 -4.68
CA LEU A 253 16.29 3.40 -3.48
C LEU A 253 17.12 2.16 -3.80
N ASN A 254 17.11 1.69 -5.05
CA ASN A 254 17.82 0.47 -5.42
C ASN A 254 19.30 0.77 -5.69
N HIS A 255 20.17 0.13 -4.90
CA HIS A 255 21.63 0.16 -5.09
C HIS A 255 22.15 -1.02 -5.91
N SER A 256 21.28 -1.80 -6.57
CA SER A 256 21.75 -2.93 -7.36
C SER A 256 22.50 -2.45 -8.60
N LYS A 257 23.74 -2.91 -8.74
CA LYS A 257 24.48 -2.81 -10.00
C LYS A 257 23.80 -3.63 -11.07
N ILE A 258 23.83 -3.13 -12.29
CA ILE A 258 23.38 -3.84 -13.47
C ILE A 258 24.40 -4.95 -13.77
N ARG A 259 23.90 -6.14 -14.11
CA ARG A 259 24.77 -7.30 -14.35
C ARG A 259 25.66 -7.02 -15.56
N GLY A 260 26.96 -6.99 -15.35
CA GLY A 260 27.97 -6.79 -16.41
C GLY A 260 28.41 -5.34 -16.61
N THR A 261 27.91 -4.37 -15.84
CA THR A 261 28.34 -2.97 -15.91
C THR A 261 28.59 -2.41 -14.51
N GLN A 262 29.25 -1.24 -14.40
CA GLN A 262 29.36 -0.54 -13.10
C GLN A 262 28.16 0.35 -12.80
N LEU A 263 27.22 0.44 -13.75
CA LEU A 263 26.04 1.29 -13.70
C LEU A 263 25.00 0.79 -12.70
N HIS A 264 24.34 1.74 -12.04
CA HIS A 264 23.19 1.49 -11.18
C HIS A 264 21.90 1.86 -11.92
N ASP A 265 20.78 1.27 -11.50
CA ASP A 265 19.45 1.65 -12.03
C ASP A 265 19.13 3.13 -11.84
N ARG A 266 19.70 3.73 -10.78
CA ARG A 266 19.63 5.16 -10.48
C ARG A 266 20.23 6.00 -11.62
N ASP A 267 21.38 5.58 -12.17
CA ASP A 267 22.08 6.33 -13.23
C ASP A 267 21.26 6.33 -14.52
N LEU A 268 20.67 5.17 -14.87
CA LEU A 268 19.72 5.06 -15.97
C LEU A 268 18.49 5.94 -15.77
N GLY A 269 17.92 5.91 -14.56
CA GLY A 269 16.77 6.72 -14.19
C GLY A 269 17.06 8.22 -14.33
N ILE A 270 18.22 8.68 -13.86
CA ILE A 270 18.65 10.08 -13.99
C ILE A 270 18.79 10.45 -15.46
N ALA A 271 19.51 9.66 -16.26
CA ALA A 271 19.74 9.93 -17.68
C ALA A 271 18.43 10.15 -18.46
N ILE A 272 17.44 9.30 -18.22
CA ILE A 272 16.13 9.40 -18.86
C ILE A 272 15.40 10.65 -18.37
N VAL A 273 15.42 10.92 -17.07
CA VAL A 273 14.78 12.10 -16.49
C VAL A 273 15.39 13.39 -17.05
N LYS A 274 16.71 13.46 -17.27
CA LYS A 274 17.36 14.60 -17.96
C LYS A 274 16.73 14.81 -19.33
N SER A 275 16.65 13.74 -20.13
CA SER A 275 16.03 13.81 -21.47
C SER A 275 14.56 14.24 -21.40
N MET A 276 13.80 13.71 -20.45
CA MET A 276 12.38 14.03 -20.27
C MET A 276 12.13 15.50 -19.92
N THR A 277 13.03 16.17 -19.19
CA THR A 277 12.85 17.60 -18.87
C THR A 277 12.76 18.48 -20.12
N ASN A 278 13.44 18.08 -21.19
CA ASN A 278 13.47 18.80 -22.45
C ASN A 278 12.16 18.63 -23.25
N HIS A 279 11.35 17.60 -22.95
CA HIS A 279 10.06 17.37 -23.60
C HIS A 279 8.92 18.08 -22.87
N LYS A 280 8.33 19.09 -23.51
CA LYS A 280 7.18 19.83 -22.97
C LYS A 280 5.89 19.02 -22.90
N ASN A 281 5.77 17.95 -23.69
CA ASN A 281 4.53 17.20 -23.85
C ASN A 281 4.31 16.11 -22.78
N PHE A 282 5.26 15.91 -21.88
CA PHE A 282 5.14 14.88 -20.84
C PHE A 282 4.25 15.35 -19.70
N THR A 283 3.07 14.75 -19.53
CA THR A 283 2.02 15.24 -18.62
C THR A 283 1.75 14.32 -17.42
N GLN A 284 2.33 13.12 -17.36
CA GLN A 284 2.03 12.16 -16.30
C GLN A 284 2.58 12.64 -14.94
N SER A 285 1.66 13.04 -14.06
CA SER A 285 1.98 13.68 -12.78
C SER A 285 2.81 12.80 -11.85
N ASN A 286 2.46 11.52 -11.69
CA ASN A 286 3.20 10.60 -10.81
C ASN A 286 4.68 10.47 -11.21
N ILE A 287 4.93 10.26 -12.50
CA ILE A 287 6.30 10.11 -13.01
C ILE A 287 7.08 11.42 -12.86
N LEU A 288 6.44 12.57 -13.10
CA LEU A 288 7.07 13.88 -12.86
C LEU A 288 7.42 14.09 -11.39
N CYS A 289 6.58 13.61 -10.45
CA CYS A 289 6.89 13.66 -9.01
C CYS A 289 8.07 12.78 -8.65
N LEU A 290 8.06 11.51 -9.10
CA LEU A 290 9.16 10.57 -8.87
C LEU A 290 10.47 11.06 -9.50
N ALA A 291 10.40 11.62 -10.72
CA ALA A 291 11.53 12.25 -11.39
C ALA A 291 12.06 13.44 -10.59
N GLY A 292 11.18 14.32 -10.08
CA GLY A 292 11.59 15.46 -9.25
C GLY A 292 12.30 15.03 -7.97
N ILE A 293 11.80 13.98 -7.31
CA ILE A 293 12.44 13.36 -6.14
C ILE A 293 13.82 12.79 -6.51
N LEU A 294 13.90 12.05 -7.63
CA LEU A 294 15.15 11.47 -8.11
C LEU A 294 16.19 12.57 -8.39
N VAL A 295 15.83 13.63 -9.10
CA VAL A 295 16.75 14.75 -9.39
C VAL A 295 17.20 15.44 -8.11
N ALA A 296 16.27 15.79 -7.22
CA ALA A 296 16.58 16.59 -6.03
C ALA A 296 17.58 15.90 -5.10
N PHE A 297 17.42 14.60 -4.88
CA PHE A 297 18.22 13.87 -3.91
C PHE A 297 19.43 13.16 -4.50
N PHE A 298 19.37 12.81 -5.79
CA PHE A 298 20.28 11.84 -6.36
C PHE A 298 21.06 12.32 -7.59
N TRP A 299 20.78 13.52 -8.10
CA TRP A 299 21.60 14.14 -9.14
C TRP A 299 22.61 15.10 -8.50
N GLU A 300 23.80 14.59 -8.19
CA GLU A 300 24.83 15.33 -7.43
C GLU A 300 25.68 16.28 -8.31
N GLU A 301 25.79 15.99 -9.60
CA GLU A 301 26.62 16.76 -10.56
C GLU A 301 26.07 18.15 -10.88
N GLU A 302 24.76 18.38 -10.72
CA GLU A 302 24.10 19.62 -11.15
C GLU A 302 23.90 20.61 -9.99
N PHE A 303 24.50 21.80 -10.09
CA PHE A 303 24.35 22.84 -9.08
C PHE A 303 22.89 23.29 -8.89
N ASN A 304 22.09 23.27 -9.97
CA ASN A 304 20.69 23.72 -9.97
C ASN A 304 19.65 22.59 -9.88
N ARG A 305 20.01 21.43 -9.29
CA ARG A 305 19.11 20.27 -9.17
C ARG A 305 17.75 20.59 -8.52
N PHE A 306 17.73 21.46 -7.51
CA PHE A 306 16.49 21.85 -6.81
C PHE A 306 15.57 22.71 -7.69
N GLY A 307 16.14 23.57 -8.54
CA GLY A 307 15.38 24.35 -9.52
C GLY A 307 14.67 23.45 -10.53
N PHE A 308 15.39 22.44 -11.06
CA PHE A 308 14.81 21.45 -11.97
C PHE A 308 13.71 20.61 -11.31
N ALA A 309 13.97 20.10 -10.10
CA ALA A 309 12.98 19.32 -9.34
C ALA A 309 11.70 20.14 -9.06
N SER A 310 11.86 21.41 -8.64
CA SER A 310 10.74 22.32 -8.42
C SER A 310 9.95 22.60 -9.70
N ALA A 311 10.62 22.76 -10.84
CA ALA A 311 9.96 22.94 -12.13
C ALA A 311 9.12 21.71 -12.53
N MET A 312 9.63 20.49 -12.30
CA MET A 312 8.87 19.25 -12.54
C MET A 312 7.66 19.15 -11.63
N LEU A 313 7.81 19.42 -10.32
CA LEU A 313 6.71 19.36 -9.37
C LEU A 313 5.63 20.39 -9.69
N LYS A 314 6.01 21.61 -10.11
CA LYS A 314 5.06 22.62 -10.60
C LYS A 314 4.29 22.15 -11.84
N ARG A 315 4.95 21.43 -12.75
CA ARG A 315 4.26 20.81 -13.91
C ARG A 315 3.31 19.71 -13.46
N ALA A 316 3.74 18.82 -12.57
CA ALA A 316 2.92 17.75 -12.02
C ALA A 316 1.68 18.30 -11.29
N PHE A 317 1.84 19.38 -10.53
CA PHE A 317 0.76 20.07 -9.84
C PHE A 317 -0.29 20.61 -10.81
N LYS A 318 0.15 21.21 -11.93
CA LYS A 318 -0.75 21.74 -12.96
C LYS A 318 -1.54 20.65 -13.68
N THR A 319 -0.98 19.44 -13.80
CA THR A 319 -1.64 18.32 -14.47
C THR A 319 -2.45 17.44 -13.53
N SER A 320 -2.19 17.48 -12.22
CA SER A 320 -2.94 16.69 -11.24
C SER A 320 -4.31 17.29 -10.95
N LEU A 321 -5.38 16.53 -11.23
CA LEU A 321 -6.76 16.87 -10.85
C LEU A 321 -7.13 16.37 -9.44
N GLU A 322 -6.32 15.50 -8.84
CA GLU A 322 -6.64 14.84 -7.58
C GLU A 322 -6.09 15.60 -6.36
N LEU A 323 -6.99 16.05 -5.48
CA LEU A 323 -6.68 16.87 -4.28
C LEU A 323 -5.63 16.25 -3.35
N TYR A 324 -5.63 14.92 -3.18
CA TYR A 324 -4.65 14.25 -2.31
C TYR A 324 -3.25 14.21 -2.94
N LYS A 325 -3.16 14.18 -4.29
CA LYS A 325 -1.87 14.27 -4.97
C LYS A 325 -1.31 15.68 -4.86
N ILE A 326 -2.17 16.69 -4.97
CA ILE A 326 -1.84 18.11 -4.78
C ILE A 326 -1.19 18.32 -3.41
N SER A 327 -1.81 17.83 -2.32
CA SER A 327 -1.24 18.00 -0.97
C SER A 327 0.09 17.27 -0.79
N SER A 328 0.24 16.08 -1.38
CA SER A 328 1.51 15.34 -1.38
C SER A 328 2.61 16.10 -2.13
N ILE A 329 2.29 16.64 -3.31
CA ILE A 329 3.22 17.42 -4.14
C ILE A 329 3.63 18.71 -3.41
N GLU A 330 2.68 19.38 -2.76
CA GLU A 330 2.94 20.60 -2.01
C GLU A 330 3.87 20.35 -0.82
N ASN A 331 3.64 19.27 -0.07
CA ASN A 331 4.49 18.85 1.05
C ASN A 331 5.93 18.58 0.57
N GLU A 332 6.10 17.82 -0.52
CA GLU A 332 7.42 17.58 -1.10
C GLU A 332 8.06 18.89 -1.62
N SER A 333 7.30 19.78 -2.25
CA SER A 333 7.80 21.08 -2.69
C SER A 333 8.29 21.97 -1.54
N TRP A 334 7.65 21.88 -0.37
CA TRP A 334 8.01 22.65 0.82
C TRP A 334 9.27 22.09 1.46
N LYS A 335 9.40 20.77 1.55
CA LYS A 335 10.63 20.10 2.00
C LYS A 335 11.83 20.46 1.13
N LEU A 336 11.66 20.47 -0.19
CA LEU A 336 12.73 20.86 -1.12
C LEU A 336 13.17 22.32 -0.90
N ARG A 337 12.22 23.23 -0.65
CA ARG A 337 12.53 24.64 -0.33
C ARG A 337 13.33 24.77 0.97
N LEU A 338 12.96 24.01 2.01
CA LEU A 338 13.73 23.99 3.26
C LEU A 338 15.16 23.46 3.07
N LEU A 339 15.32 22.37 2.30
CA LEU A 339 16.62 21.79 2.01
C LEU A 339 17.50 22.75 1.20
N GLN A 340 16.92 23.44 0.23
CA GLN A 340 17.61 24.46 -0.55
C GLN A 340 18.12 25.58 0.36
N ASN A 341 17.27 26.15 1.22
CA ASN A 341 17.67 27.21 2.17
C ASN A 341 18.82 26.75 3.08
N LYS A 342 18.74 25.52 3.62
CA LYS A 342 19.80 24.97 4.48
C LYS A 342 21.12 24.79 3.74
N HIS A 343 21.07 24.42 2.45
CA HIS A 343 22.26 24.27 1.63
C HIS A 343 22.90 25.62 1.28
N GLU A 344 22.07 26.63 1.01
CA GLU A 344 22.52 28.01 0.80
C GLU A 344 23.18 28.57 2.06
N GLU A 345 22.60 28.37 3.25
CA GLU A 345 23.21 28.74 4.53
C GLU A 345 24.57 28.07 4.78
N LEU A 346 24.70 26.77 4.45
CA LEU A 346 25.96 26.02 4.57
C LEU A 346 27.05 26.56 3.63
N ASN A 347 26.68 26.86 2.38
CA ASN A 347 27.61 27.44 1.42
C ASN A 347 28.06 28.83 1.84
N VAL A 348 27.17 29.67 2.37
CA VAL A 348 27.52 30.99 2.92
C VAL A 348 28.50 30.83 4.08
N ARG A 349 28.26 29.89 5.02
CA ARG A 349 29.17 29.64 6.14
C ARG A 349 30.55 29.15 5.69
N LEU A 350 30.62 28.30 4.67
CA LEU A 350 31.87 27.80 4.11
C LEU A 350 32.66 28.88 3.35
N LEU A 351 31.99 29.90 2.81
CA LEU A 351 32.64 31.04 2.13
C LEU A 351 33.13 32.12 3.11
N THR A 352 32.61 32.12 4.34
CA THR A 352 33.02 33.05 5.41
C THR A 352 34.13 32.51 6.32
N LEU A 353 34.48 31.23 6.19
CA LEU A 353 35.60 30.55 6.86
C LEU A 353 36.77 30.45 5.88
#